data_AF-A0AA43F0V1-F1
#
_entry.id   AF-A0AA43F0V1-F1
#
_cell.length_a   1.000
_cell.length_b   1.000
_cell.length_c   1.000
_cell.angle_alpha   90.00
_cell.angle_beta   90.00
_cell.angle_gamma   90.00
#
_symmetry.space_group_name_H-M   'P 1'
#
loop_
_entity.id
_entity.type
_entity.pdbx_description
1 polymer ?
#
loop_
_entity_poly.entity_id
_entity_poly.type
_entity_poly.pdbx_seq_one_letter_code
_entity_poly.pdbx_strand_id
1 'polypeptide(L)' 'MNQAQRMSYPWTEALAEVFAGAWHGMFGALDALREARARAAAVGDLQRLSDRTLRDIGLHRSQIRSAVYGGRS' A
#
# COMPACT_ATOMS: atom_id res chain seq x y z
N MET A 1 36.26 36.91 -20.32
CA MET A 1 34.89 36.85 -19.75
C MET A 1 34.12 35.77 -20.49
N ASN A 2 33.87 34.62 -19.86
CA ASN A 2 33.26 33.46 -20.51
C ASN A 2 31.72 33.55 -20.44
N GLN A 3 31.06 33.55 -21.61
CA GLN A 3 29.60 33.59 -21.75
C GLN A 3 28.88 32.30 -21.31
N ALA A 4 29.60 31.27 -20.86
CA ALA A 4 29.05 29.96 -20.53
C ALA A 4 28.21 29.90 -19.24
N GLN A 5 28.18 30.96 -18.42
CA GLN A 5 27.50 30.97 -17.13
C GLN A 5 26.05 31.51 -17.16
N ARG A 6 25.54 31.94 -18.31
CA ARG A 6 24.17 32.51 -18.42
C ARG A 6 23.06 31.49 -18.71
N MET A 7 23.37 30.22 -18.92
CA MET A 7 22.36 29.17 -19.02
C MET A 7 22.28 28.39 -17.71
N SER A 8 21.76 29.06 -16.68
CA SER A 8 21.19 28.34 -15.54
C SER A 8 19.91 27.68 -16.06
N TYR A 9 19.84 26.36 -16.07
CA TYR A 9 18.74 25.59 -16.67
C TYR A 9 17.52 25.57 -15.74
N PRO A 10 16.43 26.31 -16.03
CA PRO A 10 15.25 26.36 -15.16
C PRO A 10 14.35 25.12 -15.30
N TRP A 11 14.66 24.20 -16.21
CA TRP A 11 13.80 23.06 -16.55
C TRP A 11 13.99 21.85 -15.65
N THR A 12 15.05 21.79 -14.83
CA THR A 12 15.35 20.63 -13.99
C THR A 12 14.56 20.61 -12.68
N GLU A 13 14.29 21.78 -12.09
CA GLU A 13 13.54 21.88 -10.83
C GLU A 13 12.06 21.56 -11.04
N ALA A 14 11.46 22.11 -12.09
CA ALA A 14 10.07 21.83 -12.44
C ALA A 14 9.82 20.34 -12.78
N LEU A 15 10.76 19.69 -13.48
CA LEU A 15 10.68 18.25 -13.76
C LEU A 15 10.87 17.41 -12.49
N ALA A 16 11.77 17.83 -11.59
CA ALA A 16 12.00 17.14 -10.33
C ALA A 16 10.76 17.15 -9.42
N GLU A 17 10.02 18.25 -9.35
CA GLU A 17 8.80 18.34 -8.54
C GLU A 17 7.69 17.42 -9.04
N VAL A 18 7.44 17.41 -10.36
CA VAL A 18 6.45 16.51 -10.97
C VAL A 18 6.85 15.05 -10.79
N PHE A 19 8.14 14.74 -10.98
CA PHE A 19 8.66 13.40 -10.80
C PHE A 19 8.59 12.93 -9.34
N ALA A 20 8.90 13.80 -8.37
CA ALA A 20 8.80 13.49 -6.95
C ALA A 20 7.36 13.20 -6.54
N GLY A 21 6.39 13.98 -7.04
CA GLY A 21 4.96 13.73 -6.81
C GLY A 21 4.50 12.38 -7.41
N ALA A 22 4.91 12.09 -8.64
CA ALA A 22 4.61 10.82 -9.30
C ALA A 22 5.26 9.62 -8.58
N TRP A 23 6.51 9.76 -8.15
CA TRP A 23 7.24 8.75 -7.38
C TRP A 23 6.51 8.48 -6.07
N HIS A 24 6.25 9.52 -5.26
CA HIS A 24 5.55 9.38 -3.98
C HIS A 24 4.16 8.74 -4.13
N GLY A 25 3.38 9.14 -5.14
CA GLY A 25 2.09 8.53 -5.45
C GLY A 25 2.21 7.05 -5.84
N MET A 26 3.22 6.70 -6.63
CA MET A 26 3.50 5.31 -7.00
C MET A 26 3.88 4.46 -5.79
N PHE A 27 4.76 4.94 -4.90
CA PHE A 27 5.12 4.20 -3.68
C PHE A 27 3.91 3.98 -2.77
N GLY A 28 3.10 5.02 -2.57
CA GLY A 28 1.86 4.90 -1.78
C GLY A 28 0.89 3.87 -2.38
N ALA A 29 0.73 3.86 -3.71
CA ALA A 29 -0.11 2.88 -4.39
C ALA A 29 0.43 1.45 -4.28
N LEU A 30 1.76 1.27 -4.38
CA LEU A 30 2.40 -0.04 -4.22
C LEU A 30 2.24 -0.58 -2.80
N ASP A 31 2.40 0.26 -1.78
CA ASP A 31 2.21 -0.14 -0.38
C ASP A 31 0.73 -0.47 -0.10
N ALA A 32 -0.21 0.31 -0.61
CA ALA A 32 -1.64 0.00 -0.51
C ALA A 32 -1.99 -1.34 -1.18
N LEU A 33 -1.41 -1.63 -2.37
CA LEU A 33 -1.58 -2.90 -3.05
C LEU A 33 -0.98 -4.07 -2.27
N ARG A 34 0.20 -3.89 -1.68
CA ARG A 34 0.84 -4.89 -0.82
C ARG A 34 -0.03 -5.21 0.38
N GLU A 35 -0.56 -4.18 1.03
CA GLU A 35 -1.40 -4.34 2.21
C GLU A 35 -2.74 -5.01 1.88
N ALA A 36 -3.36 -4.65 0.76
CA ALA A 36 -4.56 -5.33 0.27
C ALA A 36 -4.28 -6.82 -0.03
N ARG A 37 -3.13 -7.13 -0.62
CA ARG A 37 -2.73 -8.51 -0.93
C ARG A 37 -2.45 -9.31 0.35
N ALA A 38 -1.82 -8.70 1.35
CA ALA A 38 -1.58 -9.30 2.65
C ALA A 38 -2.91 -9.63 3.37
N ARG A 39 -3.88 -8.71 3.35
CA ARG A 39 -5.22 -8.95 3.91
C ARG A 39 -5.95 -10.08 3.17
N ALA A 40 -5.88 -10.12 1.84
CA ALA A 40 -6.49 -11.19 1.06
C ALA A 40 -5.86 -12.57 1.39
N ALA A 41 -4.54 -12.63 1.52
CA ALA A 41 -3.84 -13.84 1.93
C ALA A 41 -4.27 -14.30 3.34
N ALA A 42 -4.31 -13.38 4.31
CA ALA A 42 -4.75 -13.68 5.68
C ALA A 42 -6.19 -14.24 5.73
N VAL A 43 -7.12 -13.71 4.93
CA VAL A 43 -8.47 -14.28 4.79
C VAL A 43 -8.40 -15.71 4.27
N GLY A 44 -7.61 -15.95 3.23
CA GLY A 44 -7.44 -17.29 2.65
C GLY A 44 -6.87 -18.30 3.65
N ASP A 45 -5.87 -17.90 4.42
CA ASP A 45 -5.25 -18.76 5.43
C ASP A 45 -6.20 -19.07 6.58
N LEU A 46 -6.95 -18.08 7.08
CA LEU A 46 -8.00 -18.32 8.08
C LEU A 46 -9.12 -19.21 7.55
N GLN A 47 -9.49 -19.09 6.27
CA GLN A 47 -10.49 -19.97 5.66
C GLN A 47 -10.03 -21.42 5.54
N ARG A 48 -8.72 -21.69 5.50
CA ARG A 48 -8.18 -23.06 5.48
C ARG A 48 -8.21 -23.73 6.86
N LEU A 49 -8.26 -22.95 7.94
CA LEU A 49 -8.33 -23.51 9.29
C LEU A 49 -9.67 -24.22 9.52
N SER A 50 -9.66 -25.22 10.40
CA SER A 50 -10.88 -25.90 10.83
C SER A 50 -11.73 -25.00 11.73
N ASP A 51 -13.04 -25.24 11.78
CA ASP A 51 -13.94 -24.45 12.63
C ASP A 51 -13.61 -24.57 14.12
N ARG A 52 -13.05 -25.71 14.55
CA ARG A 52 -12.54 -25.89 15.91
C ARG A 52 -11.37 -24.95 16.18
N THR A 53 -10.37 -24.93 15.29
CA THR A 53 -9.20 -24.06 15.41
C THR A 53 -9.60 -22.59 15.41
N LEU A 54 -10.55 -22.20 14.55
CA LEU A 54 -11.10 -20.85 14.54
C LEU A 54 -11.79 -20.51 15.87
N ARG A 55 -12.56 -21.45 16.42
CA ARG A 55 -13.28 -21.27 17.68
C ARG A 55 -12.33 -21.21 18.88
N ASP A 56 -11.23 -21.96 18.86
CA ASP A 56 -10.19 -21.95 19.91
C ASP A 56 -9.50 -20.58 20.01
N ILE A 57 -9.39 -19.85 18.89
CA ILE A 57 -8.90 -18.45 18.86
C ILE A 57 -10.03 -17.42 18.99
N GLY A 58 -11.25 -17.86 19.32
CA GLY A 58 -12.40 -16.97 19.55
C GLY A 58 -13.02 -16.36 18.29
N LEU A 59 -12.83 -16.97 17.12
CA LEU A 59 -13.23 -16.41 15.83
C LEU A 59 -14.25 -17.33 15.13
N HIS A 60 -15.34 -16.78 14.61
CA HIS A 60 -16.28 -17.54 13.78
C HIS A 60 -15.96 -17.37 12.29
N ARG A 61 -16.16 -18.41 11.46
CA ARG A 61 -15.84 -18.35 10.01
C ARG A 61 -16.50 -17.17 9.29
N SER A 62 -17.73 -16.81 9.69
CA SER A 62 -18.45 -15.63 9.18
C SER A 62 -17.79 -14.29 9.54
N GLN A 63 -16.97 -14.25 10.59
CA GLN A 63 -16.30 -13.05 11.08
C GLN A 63 -14.90 -12.86 10.48
N ILE A 64 -14.35 -13.83 9.74
CA ILE A 64 -12.99 -13.74 9.15
C ILE A 64 -12.82 -12.45 8.34
N ARG A 65 -13.79 -12.14 7.47
CA ARG A 65 -13.70 -10.95 6.62
C ARG A 65 -13.78 -9.66 7.45
N SER A 66 -14.70 -9.56 8.41
CA SER A 66 -14.81 -8.36 9.26
C SER A 66 -13.61 -8.19 10.18
N ALA A 67 -13.03 -9.28 10.67
CA ALA A 67 -11.84 -9.26 11.52
C ALA A 67 -10.59 -8.82 10.76
N VAL A 68 -10.38 -9.30 9.52
CA VAL A 68 -9.20 -8.97 8.71
C VAL A 68 -9.27 -7.57 8.08
N TYR A 69 -10.45 -7.14 7.62
CA TYR A 69 -10.61 -5.81 7.03
C TYR A 69 -10.91 -4.72 8.07
N GLY A 70 -11.28 -5.11 9.29
CA GLY A 70 -11.49 -4.21 10.42
C GLY A 70 -12.77 -3.38 10.32
N GLY A 71 -13.60 -3.47 11.37
CA GLY A 71 -14.75 -2.61 11.59
C GLY A 71 -14.36 -1.14 11.77
N ARG A 72 -14.36 -0.40 10.66
CA ARG A 72 -14.49 1.05 10.60
C ARG A 72 -15.74 1.38 9.79
N SER A 73 -16.90 1.27 10.43
CA SER A 73 -18.08 2.10 10.14
C SER A 73 -17.99 3.35 11.00
#